data_AF-A0A7Y2JWT4-F1
#
_entry.id   AF-A0A7Y2JWT4-F1
#
_cell.length_a   1.000
_cell.length_b   1.000
_cell.length_c   1.000
_cell.angle_alpha   90.00
_cell.angle_beta   90.00
_cell.angle_gamma   90.00
#
_symmetry.space_group_name_H-M   'P 1'
#
loop_
_entity.id
_entity.type
_entity.pdbx_description
1 polymer ?
#
loop_
_entity_poly.entity_id
_entity_poly.type
_entity_poly.pdbx_seq_one_letter_code
_entity_poly.pdbx_strand_id
1 'polypeptide(L)'
;MTEPITPPNPAELDSLDAIADCLAEAFEDGEGAVIAAAMAAVAQAPGLGELAAAVGMSRDALHAALGAEEFNLDLTLEIMKVVDLHMSGGRA
;
A
#
# COMPACT_ATOMS: atom_id res chain seq x y z
N MET A 1 23.83 2.25 -1.40
CA MET A 1 23.90 0.82 -1.04
C MET A 1 22.48 0.32 -1.22
N THR A 2 22.20 -0.47 -2.25
CA THR A 2 20.86 -1.01 -2.47
C THR A 2 20.71 -2.18 -1.51
N GLU A 3 20.14 -1.91 -0.34
CA GLU A 3 19.71 -2.99 0.54
C GLU A 3 18.70 -3.84 -0.24
N PRO A 4 18.81 -5.18 -0.17
CA PRO A 4 17.86 -6.04 -0.85
C PRO A 4 16.49 -5.71 -0.28
N ILE A 5 15.63 -5.12 -1.12
CA ILE A 5 14.21 -4.95 -0.86
C ILE A 5 13.67 -6.30 -0.39
N THR A 6 13.52 -6.44 0.91
CA THR A 6 12.90 -7.61 1.49
C THR A 6 11.47 -7.59 0.94
N PRO A 7 10.99 -8.68 0.31
CA PRO A 7 9.62 -8.70 -0.16
C PRO A 7 8.72 -8.34 1.02
N PRO A 8 7.87 -7.30 0.90
CA PRO A 8 7.13 -6.77 2.02
C PRO A 8 6.29 -7.89 2.62
N ASN A 9 6.49 -8.14 3.90
CA ASN A 9 5.92 -9.28 4.57
C ASN A 9 4.46 -8.91 4.92
N PRO A 10 3.45 -9.54 4.30
CA PRO A 10 2.06 -9.12 4.49
C PRO A 10 1.58 -9.26 5.94
N ALA A 11 2.23 -10.11 6.73
CA ALA A 11 1.95 -10.28 8.15
C ALA A 11 2.36 -9.08 9.02
N GLU A 12 3.31 -8.26 8.56
CA GLU A 12 3.78 -7.05 9.26
C GLU A 12 2.95 -5.81 8.90
N LEU A 13 2.05 -5.94 7.93
CA LEU A 13 1.14 -4.90 7.45
C LEU A 13 -0.18 -4.93 8.23
N ASP A 14 -0.11 -5.02 9.56
CA ASP A 14 -1.30 -5.17 10.41
C ASP A 14 -2.10 -3.88 10.61
N SER A 15 -1.51 -2.73 10.30
CA SER A 15 -2.07 -1.40 10.52
C SER A 15 -1.90 -0.50 9.29
N LEU A 16 -2.73 0.54 9.17
CA LEU A 16 -2.62 1.52 8.08
C LEU A 16 -1.23 2.20 8.01
N ASP A 17 -0.59 2.44 9.16
CA ASP A 17 0.74 3.07 9.24
C ASP A 17 1.81 2.19 8.59
N ALA A 18 1.82 0.88 8.89
CA ALA A 18 2.75 -0.08 8.29
C ALA A 18 2.53 -0.23 6.77
N ILE A 19 1.27 -0.21 6.34
CA ILE A 19 0.90 -0.21 4.92
C ILE A 19 1.40 1.07 4.23
N ALA A 20 1.20 2.22 4.87
CA ALA A 20 1.62 3.51 4.34
C ALA A 20 3.14 3.59 4.18
N ASP A 21 3.90 3.16 5.19
CA ASP A 21 5.37 3.15 5.14
C ASP A 21 5.89 2.22 4.04
N CYS A 22 5.33 1.01 3.93
CA CYS A 22 5.68 0.05 2.88
C CYS A 22 5.39 0.57 1.46
N LEU A 23 4.22 1.19 1.25
CA LEU A 23 3.86 1.75 -0.05
C LEU A 23 4.71 2.99 -0.37
N ALA A 24 5.01 3.84 0.62
CA ALA A 24 5.86 5.00 0.44
C ALA A 24 7.27 4.61 -0.02
N GLU A 25 7.88 3.60 0.62
CA GLU A 25 9.18 3.07 0.22
C GLU A 25 9.14 2.52 -1.23
N ALA A 26 8.10 1.77 -1.58
CA ALA A 26 7.93 1.25 -2.93
C ALA A 26 7.74 2.36 -3.99
N PHE A 27 7.04 3.44 -3.65
CA PHE A 27 6.88 4.60 -4.52
C PHE A 27 8.16 5.44 -4.64
N GLU A 28 8.97 5.54 -3.58
CA GLU A 28 10.28 6.21 -3.60
C GLU A 28 11.28 5.50 -4.52
N ASP A 29 11.25 4.16 -4.55
CA ASP A 29 12.09 3.38 -5.46
C ASP A 29 11.70 3.61 -6.93
N GLY A 30 10.39 3.76 -7.19
CA GLY A 30 9.86 4.13 -8.51
C GLY A 30 9.87 2.99 -9.54
N GLU A 31 10.28 1.78 -9.17
CA GLU A 31 10.16 0.59 -10.00
C GLU A 31 8.72 0.02 -9.97
N GLY A 32 8.13 -0.16 -11.14
CA GLY A 32 6.79 -0.76 -11.26
C GLY A 32 6.71 -2.17 -10.67
N ALA A 33 7.78 -2.96 -10.72
CA ALA A 33 7.82 -4.30 -10.12
C ALA A 33 7.77 -4.26 -8.58
N VAL A 34 8.42 -3.26 -7.97
CA VAL A 34 8.43 -3.06 -6.51
C VAL A 34 7.07 -2.56 -6.04
N ILE A 35 6.48 -1.61 -6.76
CA ILE A 35 5.12 -1.11 -6.49
C ILE A 35 4.11 -2.26 -6.59
N ALA A 36 4.17 -3.08 -7.65
CA ALA A 36 3.27 -4.23 -7.79
C ALA A 36 3.43 -5.25 -6.65
N ALA A 37 4.67 -5.52 -6.22
CA ALA A 37 4.94 -6.42 -5.09
C ALA A 37 4.39 -5.87 -3.77
N ALA A 38 4.56 -4.57 -3.51
CA ALA A 38 4.00 -3.92 -2.32
C ALA A 38 2.47 -3.95 -2.34
N MET A 39 1.85 -3.63 -3.47
CA MET A 39 0.40 -3.70 -3.67
C MET A 39 -0.14 -5.13 -3.43
N ALA A 40 0.57 -6.16 -3.91
CA ALA A 40 0.22 -7.56 -3.68
C ALA A 40 0.39 -8.01 -2.21
N ALA A 41 1.36 -7.45 -1.49
CA ALA A 41 1.52 -7.67 -0.05
C ALA A 41 0.40 -7.00 0.74
N VAL A 42 0.05 -5.75 0.40
CA VAL A 42 -1.07 -5.02 0.98
C VAL A 42 -2.39 -5.74 0.75
N ALA A 43 -2.59 -6.35 -0.42
CA ALA A 43 -3.78 -7.18 -0.69
C ALA A 43 -3.94 -8.33 0.32
N GLN A 44 -2.84 -8.90 0.81
CA GLN A 44 -2.86 -10.01 1.77
C GLN A 44 -2.77 -9.55 3.23
N ALA A 45 -2.63 -8.24 3.45
CA ALA A 45 -2.38 -7.67 4.75
C ALA A 45 -3.61 -7.70 5.68
N PRO A 46 -3.42 -7.88 7.00
CA PRO A 46 -4.49 -7.70 7.97
C PRO A 46 -5.06 -6.27 7.96
N GLY A 47 -4.20 -5.27 7.77
CA GLY A 47 -4.55 -3.85 7.76
C GLY A 47 -5.28 -3.36 6.50
N LEU A 48 -5.49 -4.23 5.50
CA LEU A 48 -6.16 -3.88 4.23
C LEU A 48 -7.52 -3.19 4.46
N GLY A 49 -8.24 -3.58 5.53
CA GLY A 49 -9.53 -2.99 5.87
C GLY A 49 -9.44 -1.50 6.21
N GLU A 50 -8.37 -1.07 6.90
CA GLU A 50 -8.15 0.34 7.25
C GLU A 50 -7.79 1.15 6.01
N LEU A 51 -6.92 0.62 5.14
CA LEU A 51 -6.59 1.27 3.88
C LEU A 51 -7.83 1.41 3.00
N ALA A 52 -8.64 0.36 2.87
CA ALA A 52 -9.88 0.42 2.10
C ALA A 52 -10.82 1.50 2.63
N ALA A 53 -11.00 1.58 3.96
CA ALA A 53 -11.82 2.62 4.58
C ALA A 53 -11.29 4.03 4.30
N ALA A 54 -9.96 4.21 4.33
CA ALA A 54 -9.33 5.51 4.08
C ALA A 54 -9.39 5.94 2.60
N VAL A 55 -9.28 4.99 1.66
CA VAL A 55 -9.46 5.20 0.21
C VAL A 55 -10.94 5.37 -0.15
N GLY A 56 -11.87 5.06 0.77
CA GLY A 56 -13.32 5.11 0.51
C GLY A 56 -13.84 3.93 -0.31
N MET A 57 -13.11 2.81 -0.32
CA MET A 57 -13.46 1.58 -1.03
C MET A 57 -13.80 0.46 -0.03
N SER A 58 -14.50 -0.57 -0.50
CA SER A 58 -14.73 -1.78 0.30
C SER A 58 -13.47 -2.66 0.31
N ARG A 59 -13.19 -3.34 1.44
CA ARG A 59 -12.05 -4.27 1.58
C ARG A 59 -11.98 -5.29 0.44
N ASP A 60 -13.12 -5.86 0.05
CA ASP A 60 -13.22 -6.84 -1.03
C ASP A 60 -12.87 -6.26 -2.40
N ALA A 61 -13.36 -5.05 -2.69
CA ALA A 61 -13.05 -4.35 -3.94
C ALA A 61 -11.56 -3.95 -4.02
N LEU A 62 -10.99 -3.49 -2.90
CA LEU A 62 -9.56 -3.19 -2.84
C LEU A 62 -8.71 -4.46 -2.96
N HIS A 63 -9.10 -5.55 -2.28
CA HIS A 63 -8.45 -6.86 -2.41
C HIS A 63 -8.47 -7.35 -3.87
N ALA A 64 -9.61 -7.26 -4.54
CA ALA A 64 -9.75 -7.68 -5.93
C ALA A 64 -8.89 -6.81 -6.87
N ALA A 65 -8.90 -5.49 -6.70
CA ALA A 65 -8.11 -4.58 -7.52
C ALA A 65 -6.60 -4.81 -7.37
N LEU A 66 -6.13 -4.98 -6.14
CA LEU A 66 -4.71 -5.23 -5.85
C LEU A 66 -4.28 -6.64 -6.26
N GLY A 67 -5.11 -7.65 -5.97
CA GLY A 67 -4.82 -9.06 -6.24
C GLY A 67 -4.91 -9.45 -7.71
N ALA A 68 -5.71 -8.75 -8.51
CA ALA A 68 -5.77 -8.95 -9.96
C ALA A 68 -4.73 -8.11 -10.73
N GLU A 69 -3.92 -7.30 -10.03
CA GLU A 69 -3.05 -6.27 -10.63
C GLU A 69 -3.83 -5.34 -11.59
N GLU A 70 -5.14 -5.21 -11.41
CA GLU A 70 -6.04 -4.38 -12.23
C GLU A 70 -6.22 -2.97 -11.63
N PHE A 71 -5.33 -2.55 -10.74
CA PHE A 71 -5.34 -1.20 -10.22
C PHE A 71 -4.95 -0.20 -11.31
N ASN A 72 -5.83 0.75 -11.57
CA ASN A 72 -5.55 1.84 -12.49
C ASN A 72 -4.72 2.94 -11.81
N LEU A 73 -4.27 3.91 -12.62
CA LEU A 73 -3.51 5.04 -12.11
C LEU A 73 -4.32 5.87 -11.10
N ASP A 74 -5.64 6.00 -11.28
CA ASP A 74 -6.51 6.73 -10.35
C ASP A 74 -6.50 6.11 -8.95
N LEU A 75 -6.67 4.78 -8.84
CA LEU A 75 -6.63 4.05 -7.58
C LEU A 75 -5.24 4.17 -6.93
N THR A 76 -4.18 4.06 -7.73
CA THR A 76 -2.80 4.23 -7.24
C THR A 76 -2.60 5.63 -6.65
N LEU A 77 -3.12 6.67 -7.32
CA LEU A 77 -3.06 8.05 -6.85
C LEU A 77 -3.92 8.29 -5.60
N GLU A 78 -5.09 7.64 -5.47
CA GLU A 78 -5.88 7.72 -4.24
C GLU A 78 -5.17 7.07 -3.05
N ILE A 79 -4.59 5.88 -3.24
CA ILE A 79 -3.78 5.21 -2.23
C ILE A 79 -2.62 6.11 -1.82
N MET A 80 -1.88 6.65 -2.79
CA MET A 80 -0.75 7.55 -2.53
C MET A 80 -1.18 8.80 -1.74
N LYS A 81 -2.33 9.40 -2.04
CA LYS A 81 -2.88 10.52 -1.27
C LYS A 81 -3.21 10.13 0.16
N VAL A 82 -3.84 8.98 0.37
CA VAL A 82 -4.16 8.48 1.72
C VAL A 82 -2.89 8.26 2.53
N VAL A 83 -1.88 7.64 1.91
CA VAL A 83 -0.56 7.41 2.51
C VAL A 83 0.10 8.73 2.88
N ASP A 84 0.16 9.71 1.97
CA ASP A 84 0.73 11.04 2.22
C ASP A 84 0.00 11.77 3.36
N LEU A 85 -1.34 11.75 3.36
CA LEU A 85 -2.15 12.33 4.43
C LEU A 85 -1.94 11.64 5.78
N HIS A 86 -1.78 10.32 5.79
CA HIS A 86 -1.50 9.54 7.00
C HIS A 86 -0.12 9.88 7.58
N MET A 87 0.91 9.90 6.73
CA MET A 87 2.29 10.23 7.13
C MET A 87 2.43 11.68 7.61
N SER A 88 1.68 12.61 7.02
CA SER A 88 1.66 14.01 7.43
C SER A 88 0.98 14.24 8.79
N GLY A 89 0.03 13.38 9.16
CA GLY A 89 -0.68 13.44 10.46
C GLY A 89 0.04 12.76 11.63
N GLY A 90 1.00 11.85 11.37
CA GLY A 90 1.62 10.97 12.38
C GLY A 90 2.90 11.48 13.05
N ARG A 91 3.45 12.64 12.64
CA ARG A 91 4.72 13.18 13.17
C ARG A 91 4.49 14.50 13.92
N ALA A 92 4.04 14.40 15.17
CA ALA A 92 4.09 15.49 16.15
C ALA A 92 4.64 14.99 17.49
#